data_AF-A0A932PFX2-F1
#
_entry.id   AF-A0A932PFX2-F1
#
_cell.length_a   1.000
_cell.length_b   1.000
_cell.length_c   1.000
_cell.angle_alpha   90.00
_cell.angle_beta   90.00
_cell.angle_gamma   90.00
#
_symmetry.space_group_name_H-M   'P 1'
#
loop_
_entity.id
_entity.type
_entity.pdbx_description
1 polymer ?
#
loop_
_entity_poly.entity_id
_entity_poly.type
_entity_poly.pdbx_seq_one_letter_code
_entity_poly.pdbx_strand_id
1 'polypeptide(L)'
;MAISIMGGIGMMSFGVFGAPGLGYAKDRFAGESLRKADSAAYAEHKNAQPSSFLPFIFDEARGLDGKKLGEVQQHRDDIRTELAKAGNTDRQAVFDKLNPTERAANDASIEGDRKTLRVDSLIPATMAVIYLLLLVYFKLIGGYKPVHIDAESEAAYHAAQ
;
A
#
# COMPACT_ATOMS: atom_id res chain seq x y z
N MET A 1 -23.25 10.97 15.51
CA MET A 1 -22.41 12.15 15.19
C MET A 1 -20.94 11.92 15.56
N ALA A 2 -20.59 11.41 16.75
CA ALA A 2 -19.18 11.16 17.13
C ALA A 2 -18.47 10.04 16.31
N ILE A 3 -19.18 8.98 15.92
CA ILE A 3 -18.61 7.86 15.14
C ILE A 3 -18.23 8.30 13.72
N SER A 4 -19.00 9.22 13.12
CA SER A 4 -18.76 9.76 11.78
C SER A 4 -17.51 10.64 11.72
N ILE A 5 -17.25 11.41 12.78
CA ILE A 5 -16.07 12.29 12.88
C ILE A 5 -14.80 11.47 13.07
N MET A 6 -14.86 10.39 13.87
CA MET A 6 -13.70 9.53 14.09
C MET A 6 -13.31 8.71 12.84
N GLY A 7 -14.30 8.26 12.06
CA GLY A 7 -14.07 7.63 10.76
C GLY A 7 -13.44 8.59 9.73
N GLY A 8 -13.88 9.85 9.70
CA GLY A 8 -13.34 10.88 8.80
C GLY A 8 -11.88 11.25 9.09
N ILE A 9 -11.52 11.36 10.38
CA ILE A 9 -10.13 11.67 10.79
C ILE A 9 -9.18 10.53 10.41
N GLY A 10 -9.59 9.27 10.58
CA GLY A 10 -8.78 8.11 10.20
C GLY A 10 -8.52 8.05 8.69
N MET A 11 -9.54 8.31 7.87
CA MET A 11 -9.42 8.26 6.42
C MET A 11 -8.57 9.42 5.85
N MET A 12 -8.70 10.63 6.41
CA MET A 12 -7.83 11.75 6.03
C MET A 12 -6.38 11.56 6.48
N SER A 13 -6.14 11.00 7.67
CA SER A 13 -4.79 10.73 8.16
C SER A 13 -4.06 9.72 7.26
N PHE A 14 -4.75 8.68 6.81
CA PHE A 14 -4.19 7.71 5.85
C PHE A 14 -4.01 8.31 4.45
N GLY A 15 -4.93 9.18 4.01
CA GLY A 15 -4.81 9.84 2.70
C GLY A 15 -3.64 10.82 2.60
N VAL A 16 -3.42 11.62 3.64
CA VAL A 16 -2.38 12.67 3.65
C VAL A 16 -0.98 12.10 3.93
N PHE A 17 -0.88 11.06 4.77
CA PHE A 17 0.43 10.50 5.15
C PHE A 17 0.70 9.10 4.58
N GLY A 18 -0.32 8.26 4.39
CA GLY A 18 -0.15 6.89 3.91
C GLY A 18 0.21 6.81 2.42
N ALA A 19 -0.52 7.52 1.55
CA ALA A 19 -0.28 7.45 0.11
C ALA A 19 1.10 7.99 -0.32
N PRO A 20 1.60 9.13 0.20
CA PRO A 20 2.96 9.59 -0.10
C PRO A 20 4.05 8.69 0.50
N GLY A 21 3.80 8.10 1.68
CA GLY A 21 4.73 7.16 2.32
C GLY A 21 4.87 5.84 1.58
N LEU A 22 3.76 5.31 1.04
CA LEU A 22 3.77 4.13 0.17
C LEU A 22 4.51 4.39 -1.14
N GLY A 23 4.32 5.57 -1.74
CA GLY A 23 5.08 5.99 -2.93
C GLY A 23 6.59 6.03 -2.67
N TYR A 24 7.01 6.62 -1.55
CA TYR A 24 8.40 6.66 -1.11
C TYR A 24 8.99 5.25 -0.85
N ALA A 25 8.23 4.38 -0.16
CA ALA A 25 8.67 3.01 0.10
C ALA A 25 8.87 2.22 -1.21
N LYS A 26 7.93 2.36 -2.15
CA LYS A 26 8.02 1.74 -3.48
C LYS A 26 9.26 2.22 -4.24
N ASP A 27 9.51 3.52 -4.26
CA ASP A 27 10.68 4.10 -4.91
C ASP A 27 11.99 3.63 -4.27
N ARG A 28 12.03 3.56 -2.94
CA ARG A 28 13.21 3.06 -2.22
C ARG A 28 13.50 1.60 -2.55
N PHE A 29 12.48 0.74 -2.51
CA PHE A 29 12.66 -0.69 -2.75
C PHE A 29 12.96 -1.00 -4.22
N ALA A 30 12.32 -0.29 -5.16
CA ALA A 30 12.55 -0.45 -6.60
C ALA A 30 13.95 0.07 -7.01
N GLY A 31 14.38 1.19 -6.41
CA GLY A 31 15.75 1.69 -6.60
C GLY A 31 16.80 0.75 -6.04
N GLU A 32 16.59 0.22 -4.83
CA GLU A 32 17.52 -0.76 -4.24
C GLU A 32 17.54 -2.10 -4.98
N SER A 33 16.41 -2.61 -5.49
CA SER A 33 16.36 -3.87 -6.25
C SER A 33 17.08 -3.73 -7.59
N LEU A 34 16.82 -2.67 -8.36
CA LEU A 34 17.50 -2.47 -9.63
C LEU A 34 19.00 -2.22 -9.43
N ARG A 35 19.39 -1.42 -8.42
CA ARG A 35 20.82 -1.19 -8.13
C ARG A 35 21.57 -2.48 -7.78
N LYS A 36 20.90 -3.44 -7.12
CA LYS A 36 21.48 -4.75 -6.78
C LYS A 36 21.51 -5.72 -7.96
N ALA A 37 20.51 -5.66 -8.83
CA ALA A 37 20.40 -6.54 -9.99
C ALA A 37 21.29 -6.07 -11.17
N ASP A 38 21.27 -4.78 -11.48
CA ASP A 38 22.03 -4.19 -12.58
C ASP A 38 22.30 -2.69 -12.31
N SER A 39 23.53 -2.40 -11.89
CA SER A 39 23.98 -1.03 -11.61
C SER A 39 24.03 -0.12 -12.85
N ALA A 40 24.17 -0.68 -14.05
CA ALA A 40 24.19 0.08 -15.30
C ALA A 40 22.76 0.47 -15.71
N ALA A 41 21.81 -0.48 -15.63
CA ALA A 41 20.39 -0.20 -15.85
C ALA A 41 19.86 0.83 -14.83
N TYR A 42 20.32 0.76 -13.57
CA TYR A 42 19.99 1.77 -12.55
C TYR A 42 20.52 3.17 -12.91
N ALA A 43 21.72 3.29 -13.48
CA ALA A 43 22.25 4.59 -13.89
C ALA A 43 21.42 5.24 -15.02
N GLU A 44 20.85 4.41 -15.89
CA GLU A 44 20.03 4.83 -17.03
C GLU A 44 18.55 5.05 -16.67
N HIS A 45 17.99 4.25 -15.75
CA HIS A 45 16.57 4.25 -15.40
C HIS A 45 16.26 4.88 -14.03
N LYS A 46 17.26 5.39 -13.30
CA LYS A 46 17.01 6.18 -12.09
C LYS A 46 16.20 7.42 -12.43
N ASN A 47 15.24 7.75 -11.58
CA ASN A 47 14.60 9.05 -11.62
C ASN A 47 15.64 10.13 -11.25
N ALA A 48 15.65 11.23 -12.01
CA ALA A 48 16.50 12.39 -11.72
C ALA A 48 16.08 13.09 -10.41
N GLN A 49 14.80 12.98 -10.05
CA GLN A 49 14.23 13.57 -8.85
C GLN A 49 14.09 12.50 -7.76
N PRO A 50 14.76 12.65 -6.60
CA PRO A 50 14.52 11.79 -5.46
C PRO A 50 13.12 12.03 -4.90
N SER A 51 12.47 10.97 -4.41
CA SER A 51 11.26 11.06 -3.60
C SER A 51 11.63 11.10 -2.12
N SER A 52 10.98 12.01 -1.39
CA SER A 52 11.21 12.22 0.03
C SER A 52 9.87 12.21 0.75
N PHE A 53 9.74 11.34 1.74
CA PHE A 53 8.57 11.30 2.62
C PHE A 53 9.02 11.64 4.03
N LEU A 54 8.48 12.73 4.61
CA LEU A 54 8.89 13.24 5.92
C LEU A 54 10.43 13.39 6.04
N PRO A 55 11.03 14.40 5.37
CA PRO A 55 12.50 14.55 5.24
C PRO A 55 13.26 14.77 6.55
N PHE A 56 12.55 14.87 7.67
CA PHE A 56 13.11 14.94 9.03
C PHE A 56 13.23 13.57 9.71
N ILE A 57 12.67 12.50 9.12
CA ILE A 57 12.69 11.11 9.64
C ILE A 57 13.31 10.14 8.64
N PHE A 58 13.08 10.32 7.33
CA PHE A 58 13.52 9.37 6.30
C PHE A 58 14.46 10.02 5.29
N ASP A 59 15.49 9.26 4.90
CA ASP A 59 16.42 9.62 3.82
C ASP A 59 15.70 9.73 2.46
N GLU A 60 16.33 10.41 1.51
CA GLU A 60 15.83 10.47 0.14
C GLU A 60 15.91 9.10 -0.56
N ALA A 61 14.86 8.72 -1.28
CA ALA A 61 14.81 7.52 -2.09
C ALA A 61 14.84 7.89 -3.58
N ARG A 62 15.62 7.14 -4.37
CA ARG A 62 15.62 7.28 -5.82
C ARG A 62 14.98 6.06 -6.44
N GLY A 63 13.72 6.22 -6.83
CA GLY A 63 12.96 5.24 -7.57
C GLY A 63 13.36 5.17 -9.05
N LEU A 64 12.67 4.28 -9.75
CA LEU A 64 12.76 4.14 -11.20
C LEU A 64 11.98 5.26 -11.89
N ASP A 65 12.45 5.72 -13.04
CA ASP A 65 11.75 6.71 -13.85
C ASP A 65 10.44 6.11 -14.39
N GLY A 66 9.32 6.68 -13.94
CA GLY A 66 7.98 6.22 -14.32
C GLY A 66 7.66 6.38 -15.80
N LYS A 67 8.29 7.34 -16.51
CA LYS A 67 8.13 7.46 -17.98
C LYS A 67 8.83 6.33 -18.70
N LYS A 68 10.09 6.03 -18.34
CA LYS A 68 10.85 4.94 -18.97
C LYS A 68 10.23 3.57 -18.68
N LEU A 69 9.78 3.36 -17.44
CA LEU A 69 9.00 2.15 -17.12
C LEU A 69 7.69 2.08 -17.91
N GLY A 70 7.00 3.21 -18.10
CA GLY A 70 5.79 3.28 -18.91
C GLY A 70 6.04 2.90 -20.38
N GLU A 71 7.11 3.39 -20.98
CA GLU A 71 7.53 3.04 -22.36
C GLU A 71 7.85 1.56 -22.50
N VAL A 72 8.58 0.99 -21.52
CA VAL A 72 8.88 -0.44 -21.47
C VAL A 72 7.61 -1.29 -21.30
N GLN A 73 6.64 -0.82 -20.51
CA GLN A 73 5.35 -1.49 -20.31
C GLN A 73 4.52 -1.48 -21.61
N GLN A 74 4.50 -0.33 -22.32
CA GLN A 74 3.82 -0.20 -23.60
C GLN A 74 4.44 -1.09 -24.67
N HIS A 75 5.78 -1.12 -24.76
CA HIS A 75 6.49 -2.01 -25.68
C HIS A 75 6.17 -3.49 -25.42
N ARG A 76 6.06 -3.90 -24.14
CA ARG A 76 5.57 -5.24 -23.77
C ARG A 76 4.14 -5.50 -24.21
N ASP A 77 3.24 -4.54 -24.03
CA ASP A 77 1.83 -4.69 -24.36
C ASP A 77 1.62 -4.75 -25.89
N ASP A 78 2.43 -4.03 -26.66
CA ASP A 78 2.47 -4.11 -28.12
C ASP A 78 2.95 -5.50 -28.58
N ILE A 79 4.08 -5.97 -28.06
CA ILE A 79 4.62 -7.32 -28.33
C ILE A 79 3.60 -8.40 -27.95
N ARG A 80 2.93 -8.24 -26.80
CA ARG A 80 1.87 -9.15 -26.35
C ARG A 80 0.69 -9.15 -27.31
N THR A 81 0.30 -8.00 -27.83
CA THR A 81 -0.80 -7.86 -28.78
C THR A 81 -0.43 -8.51 -30.13
N GLU A 82 0.81 -8.37 -30.57
CA GLU A 82 1.32 -9.06 -31.76
C GLU A 82 1.37 -10.58 -31.59
N LEU A 83 1.88 -11.07 -30.46
CA LEU A 83 1.93 -12.50 -30.16
C LEU A 83 0.52 -13.11 -30.01
N ALA A 84 -0.41 -12.38 -29.40
CA ALA A 84 -1.81 -12.79 -29.28
C ALA A 84 -2.48 -12.90 -30.66
N LYS A 85 -2.19 -11.98 -31.60
CA LYS A 85 -2.66 -12.06 -32.99
C LYS A 85 -2.06 -13.24 -33.75
N ALA A 86 -0.83 -13.65 -33.39
CA ALA A 86 -0.18 -14.85 -33.91
C ALA A 86 -0.64 -16.15 -33.22
N GLY A 87 -1.61 -16.10 -32.30
CA GLY A 87 -2.13 -17.26 -31.57
C GLY A 87 -1.23 -17.75 -30.45
N ASN A 88 -0.14 -17.03 -30.13
CA ASN A 88 0.77 -17.39 -29.06
C ASN A 88 0.37 -16.65 -27.76
N THR A 89 -0.02 -17.42 -26.74
CA THR A 89 -0.45 -16.88 -25.42
C THR A 89 0.66 -16.99 -24.36
N ASP A 90 1.86 -17.40 -24.74
CA ASP A 90 2.97 -17.59 -23.81
C ASP A 90 3.48 -16.26 -23.28
N ARG A 91 3.28 -16.05 -21.97
CA ARG A 91 3.80 -14.86 -21.27
C ARG A 91 5.32 -14.75 -21.40
N GLN A 92 6.04 -15.86 -21.44
CA GLN A 92 7.51 -15.88 -21.53
C GLN A 92 8.01 -15.38 -22.88
N ALA A 93 7.31 -15.67 -23.98
CA ALA A 93 7.68 -15.22 -25.32
C ALA A 93 7.67 -13.69 -25.46
N VAL A 94 6.86 -12.98 -24.66
CA VAL A 94 6.89 -11.52 -24.57
C VAL A 94 8.19 -11.04 -23.95
N PHE A 95 8.65 -11.69 -22.88
CA PHE A 95 9.86 -11.31 -22.16
C PHE A 95 11.14 -11.68 -22.91
N ASP A 96 11.13 -12.70 -23.76
CA ASP A 96 12.28 -13.08 -24.58
C ASP A 96 12.54 -12.13 -25.75
N LYS A 97 11.52 -11.34 -26.14
CA LYS A 97 11.64 -10.25 -27.12
C LYS A 97 12.05 -8.91 -26.50
N LEU A 98 12.10 -8.80 -25.18
CA LEU A 98 12.53 -7.58 -24.50
C LEU A 98 14.06 -7.48 -24.44
N ASN A 99 14.56 -6.25 -24.48
CA ASN A 99 15.99 -6.00 -24.26
C ASN A 99 16.35 -6.38 -22.80
N PRO A 100 17.59 -6.85 -22.50
CA PRO A 100 17.96 -7.28 -21.14
C PRO A 100 17.79 -6.19 -20.08
N THR A 101 18.02 -4.93 -20.45
CA THR A 101 17.84 -3.76 -19.59
C THR A 101 16.37 -3.48 -19.28
N GLU A 102 15.48 -3.63 -20.26
CA GLU A 102 14.03 -3.49 -20.09
C GLU A 102 13.44 -4.61 -19.22
N ARG A 103 13.96 -5.83 -19.39
CA ARG A 103 13.60 -6.98 -18.55
C ARG A 103 14.03 -6.75 -17.10
N ALA A 104 15.26 -6.30 -16.87
CA ALA A 104 15.77 -5.98 -15.54
C ALA A 104 14.96 -4.86 -14.86
N ALA A 105 14.56 -3.82 -15.60
CA ALA A 105 13.72 -2.74 -15.07
C ALA A 105 12.31 -3.22 -14.68
N ASN A 106 11.70 -4.10 -15.49
CA ASN A 106 10.42 -4.74 -15.13
C ASN A 106 10.54 -5.63 -13.89
N ASP A 107 11.59 -6.46 -13.82
CA ASP A 107 11.75 -7.39 -12.71
C ASP A 107 11.98 -6.63 -11.40
N ALA A 108 12.76 -5.55 -11.45
CA ALA A 108 12.99 -4.67 -10.30
C ALA A 108 11.70 -3.98 -9.82
N SER A 109 10.83 -3.55 -10.73
CA SER A 109 9.55 -2.93 -10.38
C SER A 109 8.59 -3.94 -9.75
N ILE A 110 8.53 -5.16 -10.27
CA ILE A 110 7.73 -6.27 -9.70
C ILE A 110 8.22 -6.64 -8.30
N GLU A 111 9.54 -6.73 -8.10
CA GLU A 111 10.11 -7.03 -6.79
C GLU A 111 9.84 -5.90 -5.77
N GLY A 112 9.96 -4.65 -6.21
CA GLY A 112 9.61 -3.46 -5.44
C GLY A 112 8.14 -3.48 -5.00
N ASP A 113 7.23 -3.81 -5.93
CA ASP A 113 5.79 -3.92 -5.64
C ASP A 113 5.49 -5.06 -4.66
N ARG A 114 6.14 -6.22 -4.78
CA ARG A 114 5.96 -7.33 -3.82
C ARG A 114 6.43 -6.98 -2.41
N LYS A 115 7.58 -6.29 -2.28
CA LYS A 115 8.07 -5.84 -0.97
C LYS A 115 7.15 -4.79 -0.38
N THR A 116 6.68 -3.85 -1.21
CA THR A 116 5.70 -2.83 -0.80
C THR A 116 4.40 -3.48 -0.34
N LEU A 117 3.87 -4.46 -1.06
CA LEU A 117 2.67 -5.23 -0.67
C LEU A 117 2.85 -5.96 0.66
N ARG A 118 4.03 -6.53 0.93
CA ARG A 118 4.32 -7.17 2.23
C ARG A 118 4.30 -6.15 3.36
N VAL A 119 4.91 -4.98 3.14
CA VAL A 119 4.92 -3.90 4.14
C VAL A 119 3.51 -3.33 4.35
N ASP A 120 2.75 -3.14 3.27
CA ASP A 120 1.36 -2.68 3.34
C ASP A 120 0.47 -3.67 4.11
N SER A 121 0.68 -4.98 3.91
CA SER A 121 -0.06 -6.03 4.64
C SER A 121 0.20 -6.05 6.16
N LEU A 122 1.29 -5.44 6.64
CA LEU A 122 1.55 -5.30 8.07
C LEU A 122 0.58 -4.33 8.75
N ILE A 123 0.05 -3.34 8.02
CA ILE A 123 -0.87 -2.36 8.61
C ILE A 123 -2.20 -3.04 8.99
N PRO A 124 -2.91 -3.76 8.10
CA PRO A 124 -4.08 -4.54 8.49
C PRO A 124 -3.77 -5.65 9.50
N ALA A 125 -2.63 -6.32 9.38
CA ALA A 125 -2.26 -7.37 10.33
C ALA A 125 -2.10 -6.83 11.76
N THR A 126 -1.46 -5.67 11.91
CA THR A 126 -1.32 -4.99 13.22
C THR A 126 -2.68 -4.59 13.77
N MET A 127 -3.58 -4.06 12.94
CA MET A 127 -4.95 -3.76 13.35
C MET A 127 -5.69 -5.01 13.82
N ALA A 128 -5.57 -6.14 13.12
CA ALA A 128 -6.16 -7.40 13.54
C ALA A 128 -5.66 -7.87 14.91
N VAL A 129 -4.36 -7.72 15.18
CA VAL A 129 -3.79 -8.03 16.51
C VAL A 129 -4.36 -7.12 17.58
N ILE A 130 -4.45 -5.80 17.34
CA ILE A 130 -5.03 -4.84 18.29
C ILE A 130 -6.50 -5.17 18.58
N TYR A 131 -7.30 -5.47 17.56
CA TYR A 131 -8.69 -5.88 17.74
C TYR A 131 -8.82 -7.19 18.53
N LEU A 132 -7.93 -8.16 18.30
CA LEU A 132 -7.88 -9.39 19.09
C LEU A 132 -7.59 -9.12 20.56
N LEU A 133 -6.62 -8.23 20.85
CA LEU A 133 -6.29 -7.83 22.23
C LEU A 133 -7.47 -7.13 22.90
N LEU A 134 -8.17 -6.24 22.18
CA LEU A 134 -9.37 -5.56 22.69
C LEU A 134 -10.51 -6.55 22.96
N LEU A 135 -10.71 -7.54 22.10
CA LEU A 135 -11.74 -8.58 22.29
C LEU A 135 -11.46 -9.39 23.58
N VAL A 136 -10.21 -9.82 23.78
CA VAL A 136 -9.81 -10.51 25.01
C VAL A 136 -9.98 -9.61 26.24
N TYR A 137 -9.56 -8.34 26.14
CA TYR A 137 -9.70 -7.35 27.22
C TYR A 137 -11.15 -7.16 27.66
N PHE A 138 -12.08 -6.92 26.71
CA PHE A 138 -13.50 -6.76 27.03
C PHE A 138 -14.15 -8.05 27.53
N LYS A 139 -13.72 -9.20 27.02
CA LYS A 139 -14.16 -10.51 27.51
C LYS A 139 -13.78 -10.74 28.97
N LEU A 140 -12.60 -10.27 29.40
CA LEU A 140 -12.12 -10.44 30.77
C LEU A 140 -12.76 -9.45 31.78
N ILE A 141 -13.06 -8.22 31.36
CA ILE A 141 -13.58 -7.18 32.26
C ILE A 141 -15.11 -7.26 32.42
N GLY A 142 -15.80 -7.88 31.48
CA GLY A 142 -17.26 -7.93 31.45
C GLY A 142 -17.83 -6.65 30.83
N GLY A 143 -18.53 -6.80 29.70
CA GLY A 143 -19.04 -5.68 28.91
C GLY A 143 -20.15 -4.88 29.62
N TYR A 144 -20.57 -3.80 28.96
CA TYR A 144 -21.64 -2.92 29.45
C TYR A 144 -22.94 -3.71 29.67
N LYS A 145 -23.39 -3.77 30.92
CA LYS A 145 -24.74 -4.25 31.23
C LYS A 145 -25.75 -3.20 30.78
N PRO A 146 -26.67 -3.52 29.85
CA PRO A 146 -27.74 -2.60 29.50
C PRO A 146 -28.59 -2.34 30.76
N VAL A 147 -28.73 -1.07 31.13
CA VAL A 147 -29.67 -0.65 32.17
C VAL A 147 -31.03 -0.49 31.51
N HIS A 148 -31.97 -1.35 31.88
CA HIS A 148 -33.37 -1.18 31.51
C HIS A 148 -33.97 -0.12 32.44
N ILE A 149 -34.46 0.97 31.86
CA ILE A 149 -35.27 1.95 32.59
C ILE A 149 -36.70 1.46 32.48
N ASP A 150 -37.19 0.81 33.53
CA ASP A 150 -38.60 0.44 33.61
C ASP A 150 -39.43 1.71 33.86
N ALA A 151 -40.59 1.80 33.21
CA ALA A 151 -41.51 2.94 33.23
C ALA A 151 -41.98 3.37 34.64
N GLU A 152 -41.81 2.48 35.63
CA GLU A 152 -42.09 2.76 37.04
C GLU A 152 -41.16 3.84 37.63
N SER A 153 -39.93 3.94 37.13
CA SER A 153 -38.96 4.97 37.57
C SER A 153 -39.29 6.38 37.07
N GLU A 154 -39.91 6.49 35.90
CA GLU A 154 -40.38 7.75 35.33
C GLU A 154 -41.63 8.24 36.07
N ALA A 155 -42.55 7.32 36.40
CA ALA A 155 -43.73 7.62 37.20
C ALA A 155 -43.40 8.05 38.65
N ALA A 156 -42.40 7.42 39.28
CA ALA A 156 -41.95 7.79 40.63
C ALA A 156 -41.24 9.15 40.70
N TYR A 157 -40.51 9.53 39.64
CA TYR A 157 -39.84 10.84 39.56
C TYR A 157 -40.86 11.99 39.41
N HIS A 158 -41.90 11.79 38.60
CA HIS A 158 -42.97 12.78 38.43
C HIS A 158 -43.94 12.87 39.62
N ALA A 159 -44.03 11.84 40.46
CA ALA A 159 -44.84 11.88 41.69
C ALA A 159 -44.12 12.55 42.88
N ALA A 160 -42.80 12.71 42.81
CA ALA A 160 -41.98 13.31 43.86
C ALA A 160 -41.68 14.81 43.64
N GLN A 161 -42.22 15.42 42.57
CA GLN A 161 -42.07 16.82 42.18
C GLN A 161 -43.37 17.58 42.39
#